data_AF-A0A7W4D8G0-F1
#
_entry.id   AF-A0A7W4D8G0-F1
#
_cell.length_a   1.000
_cell.length_b   1.000
_cell.length_c   1.000
_cell.angle_alpha   90.00
_cell.angle_beta   90.00
_cell.angle_gamma   90.00
#
_symmetry.space_group_name_H-M   'P 1'
#
loop_
_entity.id
_entity.type
_entity.pdbx_description
1 polymer ?
#
loop_
_entity_poly.entity_id
_entity_poly.type
_entity_poly.pdbx_seq_one_letter_code
_entity_poly.pdbx_strand_id
1 'polypeptide(L)'
;MKTPPSQSQQRGMVLAVSLILLLLLTILAITASTSSSLQERMAGNAQENNVAFQAAESALANLSSQVEGGGVPAGDDVLALTYPTRTVRARMQSASRYAEGSSLDAEENSGTPLILIYDFTSSATLDASATTAAAITDDNTNARHLQGYRDRIIQ
;
A
#
# COMPACT_ATOMS: atom_id res chain seq x y z
N MET A 1 -60.60 -2.38 -66.42
CA MET A 1 -60.65 -2.55 -64.95
C MET A 1 -59.22 -2.81 -64.46
N LYS A 2 -58.77 -2.07 -63.43
CA LYS A 2 -57.39 -1.99 -62.93
C LYS A 2 -56.92 -3.34 -62.33
N THR A 3 -55.72 -3.79 -62.70
CA THR A 3 -55.02 -4.91 -62.06
C THR A 3 -54.27 -4.41 -60.82
N PRO A 4 -54.31 -5.14 -59.68
CA PRO A 4 -53.68 -4.70 -58.43
C PRO A 4 -52.14 -4.90 -58.48
N PRO A 5 -51.35 -3.99 -57.87
CA PRO A 5 -49.90 -4.11 -57.83
C PRO A 5 -49.45 -5.23 -56.87
N SER A 6 -48.47 -6.03 -57.29
CA SER A 6 -47.85 -7.05 -56.45
C SER A 6 -47.03 -6.40 -55.34
N GLN A 7 -47.40 -6.67 -54.09
CA GLN A 7 -46.63 -6.25 -52.92
C GLN A 7 -45.38 -7.13 -52.82
N SER A 8 -44.23 -6.53 -53.12
CA SER A 8 -42.94 -7.19 -53.05
C SER A 8 -42.64 -7.65 -51.62
N GLN A 9 -42.33 -8.93 -51.48
CA GLN A 9 -41.99 -9.58 -50.21
C GLN A 9 -40.59 -9.14 -49.75
N GLN A 10 -40.48 -7.99 -49.08
CA GLN A 10 -39.23 -7.54 -48.45
C GLN A 10 -39.00 -8.19 -47.07
N ARG A 11 -39.06 -9.52 -46.97
CA ARG A 11 -38.93 -10.24 -45.68
C ARG A 11 -37.53 -10.78 -45.36
N GLY A 12 -36.53 -10.58 -46.22
CA GLY A 12 -35.17 -11.09 -46.01
C GLY A 12 -34.20 -10.13 -45.31
N MET A 13 -34.39 -8.82 -45.45
CA MET A 13 -33.42 -7.81 -44.99
C MET A 13 -33.40 -7.62 -43.47
N VAL A 14 -34.51 -7.87 -42.79
CA VAL A 14 -34.65 -7.63 -41.34
C VAL A 14 -33.64 -8.46 -40.53
N LEU A 15 -33.42 -9.73 -40.90
CA LEU A 15 -32.51 -10.63 -40.19
C LEU A 15 -31.05 -10.16 -40.31
N ALA A 16 -30.63 -9.72 -41.50
CA ALA A 16 -29.28 -9.19 -41.72
C ALA A 16 -29.04 -7.91 -40.92
N VAL A 17 -30.00 -6.97 -40.95
CA VAL A 17 -29.91 -5.71 -40.18
C VAL A 17 -29.89 -5.98 -38.68
N SER A 18 -30.72 -6.91 -38.19
CA SER A 18 -30.75 -7.29 -36.77
C SER A 18 -29.42 -7.90 -36.31
N LEU A 19 -28.81 -8.77 -37.12
CA LEU A 19 -27.53 -9.40 -36.80
C LEU A 19 -26.40 -8.37 -36.74
N ILE A 20 -26.34 -7.45 -37.70
CA ILE A 20 -25.35 -6.37 -37.71
C ILE A 20 -25.52 -5.49 -36.48
N LEU A 21 -26.75 -5.11 -36.13
CA LEU A 21 -27.04 -4.28 -34.97
C LEU A 21 -26.65 -5.00 -33.67
N LEU A 22 -27.00 -6.29 -33.52
CA LEU A 22 -26.62 -7.10 -32.36
C LEU A 22 -25.09 -7.23 -32.24
N LEU A 23 -24.39 -7.46 -33.34
CA LEU A 23 -22.92 -7.50 -33.37
C LEU A 23 -22.31 -6.19 -32.89
N LEU A 24 -22.81 -5.05 -33.39
CA LEU A 24 -22.33 -3.73 -32.98
C LEU A 24 -22.56 -3.48 -31.48
N LEU A 25 -23.75 -3.82 -30.96
CA LEU A 25 -24.04 -3.71 -29.52
C LEU A 25 -23.10 -4.57 -28.68
N THR A 26 -22.77 -5.77 -29.15
CA THR A 26 -21.88 -6.69 -28.44
C THR A 26 -20.46 -6.13 -28.33
N ILE A 27 -19.93 -5.57 -29.42
CA ILE A 27 -18.59 -4.95 -29.44
C ILE A 27 -18.54 -3.74 -28.49
N LEU A 28 -19.58 -2.90 -28.51
CA LEU A 28 -19.70 -1.76 -27.60
C LEU A 28 -19.75 -2.21 -26.12
N ALA A 29 -20.54 -3.25 -25.83
CA ALA A 29 -20.65 -3.82 -24.49
C ALA A 29 -19.33 -4.39 -23.97
N ILE A 30 -18.58 -5.12 -24.81
CA ILE A 30 -17.26 -5.68 -24.45
C ILE A 30 -16.27 -4.54 -24.18
N THR A 31 -16.24 -3.52 -25.03
CA THR A 31 -15.33 -2.37 -24.89
C THR A 31 -15.58 -1.60 -23.59
N ALA A 32 -16.85 -1.42 -23.21
CA ALA A 32 -17.19 -0.83 -21.91
C ALA A 32 -16.73 -1.73 -20.74
N SER A 33 -16.93 -3.05 -20.86
CA SER A 33 -16.59 -4.02 -19.80
C SER A 33 -15.08 -4.16 -19.56
N THR A 34 -14.26 -4.08 -20.62
CA THR A 34 -12.79 -4.17 -20.48
C THR A 34 -12.21 -2.95 -19.77
N SER A 35 -12.76 -1.75 -20.01
CA SER A 35 -12.35 -0.54 -19.29
C SER A 35 -12.64 -0.63 -17.79
N SER A 36 -13.84 -1.11 -17.42
CA SER A 36 -14.22 -1.33 -16.02
C SER A 36 -13.31 -2.35 -15.34
N SER A 37 -12.96 -3.45 -16.01
CA SER A 37 -12.05 -4.46 -15.45
C SER A 37 -10.64 -3.91 -15.21
N LEU A 38 -10.11 -3.06 -16.09
CA LEU A 38 -8.82 -2.40 -15.87
C LEU A 38 -8.87 -1.44 -14.68
N GLN A 39 -9.94 -0.64 -14.58
CA GLN A 39 -10.14 0.27 -13.46
C GLN A 39 -10.26 -0.46 -12.13
N GLU A 40 -10.95 -1.61 -12.11
CA GLU A 40 -11.06 -2.47 -10.93
C GLU A 40 -9.68 -2.99 -10.48
N ARG A 41 -8.85 -3.45 -11.41
CA ARG A 41 -7.48 -3.92 -11.08
C ARG A 41 -6.59 -2.78 -10.60
N MET A 42 -6.68 -1.60 -11.21
CA MET A 42 -5.96 -0.41 -10.74
C MET A 42 -6.42 0.02 -9.35
N ALA A 43 -7.74 0.02 -9.09
CA ALA A 43 -8.30 0.33 -7.79
C ALA A 43 -7.88 -0.69 -6.72
N GLY A 44 -7.88 -1.98 -7.06
CA GLY A 44 -7.39 -3.05 -6.19
C GLY A 44 -5.92 -2.87 -5.83
N ASN A 45 -5.04 -2.66 -6.82
CA ASN A 45 -3.63 -2.43 -6.58
C ASN A 45 -3.37 -1.17 -5.74
N ALA A 46 -4.13 -0.09 -5.98
CA ALA A 46 -4.02 1.14 -5.19
C ALA A 46 -4.46 0.91 -3.73
N GLN A 47 -5.52 0.14 -3.52
CA GLN A 47 -6.01 -0.23 -2.20
C GLN A 47 -4.98 -1.09 -1.46
N GLU A 48 -4.40 -2.11 -2.11
CA GLU A 48 -3.37 -2.95 -1.51
C GLU A 48 -2.16 -2.14 -1.04
N ASN A 49 -1.65 -1.26 -1.89
CA ASN A 49 -0.57 -0.35 -1.53
C ASN A 49 -0.93 0.56 -0.34
N ASN A 50 -2.17 1.06 -0.30
CA ASN A 50 -2.63 1.89 0.80
C ASN A 50 -2.70 1.11 2.12
N VAL A 51 -3.18 -0.13 2.10
CA VAL A 51 -3.22 -0.98 3.30
C VAL A 51 -1.81 -1.33 3.77
N ALA A 52 -0.90 -1.68 2.86
CA ALA A 52 0.50 -1.91 3.22
C ALA A 52 1.12 -0.65 3.84
N PHE A 53 0.84 0.53 3.30
CA PHE A 53 1.31 1.79 3.86
C PHE A 53 0.76 2.06 5.26
N GLN A 54 -0.55 1.90 5.47
CA GLN A 54 -1.16 2.03 6.79
C GLN A 54 -0.56 1.05 7.80
N ALA A 55 -0.18 -0.15 7.34
CA ALA A 55 0.42 -1.15 8.21
C ALA A 55 1.82 -0.73 8.68
N ALA A 56 2.65 -0.23 7.76
CA ALA A 56 3.95 0.33 8.10
C ALA A 56 3.84 1.52 9.07
N GLU A 57 2.86 2.39 8.86
CA GLU A 57 2.63 3.54 9.76
C GLU A 57 2.17 3.09 11.16
N SER A 58 1.26 2.10 11.24
CA SER A 58 0.82 1.56 12.53
C SER A 58 1.96 0.90 13.30
N ALA A 59 2.90 0.26 12.59
CA ALA A 59 4.11 -0.30 13.16
C ALA A 59 5.02 0.80 13.73
N LEU A 60 5.27 1.86 12.96
CA LEU A 60 6.06 3.01 13.43
C LEU A 60 5.41 3.71 14.63
N ALA A 61 4.09 3.88 14.62
CA ALA A 61 3.34 4.43 15.74
C ALA A 61 3.47 3.56 17.01
N ASN A 62 3.54 2.23 16.85
CA ASN A 62 3.79 1.34 17.97
C ASN A 62 5.21 1.55 18.54
N LEU A 63 6.24 1.61 17.69
CA LEU A 63 7.61 1.89 18.13
C LEU A 63 7.76 3.24 18.81
N SER A 64 7.16 4.29 18.25
CA SER A 64 7.25 5.63 18.82
C SER A 64 6.65 5.67 20.22
N SER A 65 5.51 4.99 20.45
CA SER A 65 4.90 4.86 21.77
C SER A 65 5.78 4.09 22.77
N GLN A 66 6.52 3.06 22.31
CA GLN A 66 7.46 2.32 23.15
C GLN A 66 8.64 3.21 23.59
N VAL A 67 9.21 3.97 22.66
CA VAL A 67 10.34 4.88 22.93
C VAL A 67 9.92 6.00 23.90
N GLU A 68 8.72 6.55 23.72
CA GLU A 68 8.15 7.56 24.63
C GLU A 68 7.89 7.00 26.03
N GLY A 69 7.49 5.73 26.13
CA GLY A 69 7.38 5.00 27.40
C GLY A 69 8.72 4.65 28.04
N GLY A 70 9.85 5.02 27.42
CA GLY A 70 11.19 4.69 27.90
C GLY A 70 11.65 3.27 27.58
N GLY A 71 10.88 2.53 26.78
CA GLY A 71 11.28 1.24 26.24
C GLY A 71 12.39 1.40 25.20
N VAL A 72 13.32 0.44 25.17
CA VAL A 72 14.31 0.34 24.10
C VAL A 72 13.70 -0.47 22.96
N PRO A 73 13.51 0.10 21.77
CA PRO A 73 12.95 -0.62 20.63
C PRO A 73 13.87 -1.77 20.23
N ALA A 74 13.29 -2.92 19.87
CA ALA A 74 14.05 -4.03 19.32
C ALA A 74 14.67 -3.62 17.96
N GLY A 75 15.90 -4.08 17.69
CA GLY A 75 16.63 -3.72 16.48
C GLY A 75 15.95 -4.20 15.19
N ASP A 76 15.20 -5.30 15.25
CA ASP A 76 14.42 -5.85 14.14
C ASP A 76 13.22 -6.62 14.71
N ASP A 77 12.00 -6.26 14.32
CA ASP A 77 10.76 -6.87 14.81
C ASP A 77 9.66 -6.87 13.73
N VAL A 78 8.62 -7.69 13.92
CA VAL A 78 7.48 -7.79 12.99
C VAL A 78 6.16 -7.66 13.73
N LEU A 79 5.36 -6.69 13.31
CA LEU A 79 3.99 -6.52 13.75
C LEU A 79 3.02 -7.12 12.72
N ALA A 80 2.17 -8.04 13.17
CA ALA A 80 1.07 -8.56 12.37
C ALA A 80 -0.18 -7.70 12.59
N LEU A 81 -0.70 -7.12 11.50
CA LEU A 81 -1.86 -6.23 11.49
C LEU A 81 -2.97 -6.91 10.69
N THR A 82 -4.07 -7.24 11.36
CA THR A 82 -5.23 -7.84 10.71
C THR A 82 -6.19 -6.76 10.27
N TYR A 83 -6.28 -6.56 8.96
CA TYR A 83 -7.32 -5.78 8.31
C TYR A 83 -8.51 -6.70 7.97
N PRO A 84 -9.74 -6.16 7.80
CA PRO A 84 -10.94 -6.98 7.61
C PRO A 84 -10.86 -8.00 6.47
N THR A 85 -10.03 -7.75 5.46
CA THR A 85 -9.90 -8.61 4.27
C THR A 85 -8.57 -9.35 4.21
N ARG A 86 -7.55 -8.97 5.02
CA ARG A 86 -6.19 -9.50 4.89
C ARG A 86 -5.35 -9.26 6.14
N THR A 87 -4.45 -10.20 6.43
CA THR A 87 -3.36 -9.97 7.39
C THR A 87 -2.17 -9.38 6.64
N VAL A 88 -1.70 -8.24 7.11
CA VAL A 88 -0.50 -7.55 6.60
C VAL A 88 0.55 -7.60 7.69
N ARG A 89 1.81 -7.72 7.30
CA ARG A 89 2.92 -7.78 8.25
C ARG A 89 3.83 -6.60 8.00
N ALA A 90 4.11 -5.85 9.05
CA ALA A 90 5.02 -4.72 9.02
C ALA A 90 6.30 -5.10 9.76
N ARG A 91 7.43 -5.11 9.06
CA ARG A 91 8.76 -5.15 9.64
C ARG A 91 9.13 -3.77 10.16
N MET A 92 9.83 -3.77 11.29
CA MET A 92 10.32 -2.59 11.97
C MET A 92 11.79 -2.82 12.25
N GLN A 93 12.64 -1.96 11.71
CA GLN A 93 14.07 -1.98 11.98
C GLN A 93 14.42 -0.68 12.70
N SER A 94 15.10 -0.81 13.85
CA SER A 94 15.59 0.34 14.60
C SER A 94 17.11 0.28 14.72
N ALA A 95 17.75 1.43 14.48
CA ALA A 95 19.18 1.59 14.67
C ALA A 95 19.42 2.76 15.63
N SER A 96 20.21 2.52 16.68
CA SER A 96 20.55 3.54 17.65
C SER A 96 22.00 3.98 17.48
N ARG A 97 22.27 5.29 17.59
CA ARG A 97 23.62 5.85 17.62
C ARG A 97 23.75 6.86 18.75
N TYR A 98 24.92 6.90 19.36
CA TYR A 98 25.26 7.92 20.35
C TYR A 98 25.96 9.08 19.65
N ALA A 99 25.58 10.30 20.00
CA ALA A 99 26.19 11.53 19.52
C ALA A 99 26.53 12.43 20.71
N GLU A 100 27.61 13.19 20.59
CA GLU A 100 27.95 14.22 21.58
C GLU A 100 26.99 15.40 21.40
N GLY A 101 26.36 15.82 22.49
CA GLY A 101 25.54 17.01 22.56
C GLY A 101 26.37 18.25 22.88
N SER A 102 25.80 19.41 22.57
CA SER A 102 26.32 20.70 23.00
C SER A 102 25.38 21.28 24.07
N SER A 103 25.93 21.68 25.21
CA SER A 103 25.20 22.40 26.26
C SER A 103 25.79 23.80 26.39
N LEU A 104 24.93 24.82 26.44
CA LEU A 104 25.35 26.20 26.68
C LEU A 104 25.61 26.47 28.18
N ASP A 105 25.05 25.65 29.06
CA ASP A 105 25.12 25.81 30.52
C ASP A 105 26.09 24.80 31.17
N ALA A 106 26.96 24.16 30.39
CA ALA A 106 27.89 23.17 30.91
C ALA A 106 28.89 23.81 31.89
N GLU A 107 28.82 23.38 33.15
CA GLU A 107 29.80 23.77 34.17
C GLU A 107 31.20 23.27 33.77
N GLU A 108 32.23 24.05 34.06
CA GLU A 108 33.62 23.69 33.74
C GLU A 108 33.97 22.37 34.47
N ASN A 109 34.22 21.30 33.70
CA ASN A 109 34.36 19.88 34.11
C ASN A 109 33.09 19.00 34.14
N SER A 110 31.94 19.45 33.60
CA SER A 110 30.71 18.64 33.53
C SER A 110 30.74 17.49 32.50
N GLY A 111 31.74 17.44 31.61
CA GLY A 111 31.77 16.50 30.47
C GLY A 111 30.82 16.91 29.33
N THR A 112 31.03 16.36 28.13
CA THR A 112 30.12 16.57 27.00
C THR A 112 28.85 15.73 27.19
N PRO A 113 27.64 16.31 27.08
CA PRO A 113 26.42 15.52 27.19
C PRO A 113 26.35 14.49 26.06
N LEU A 114 25.73 13.35 26.32
CA LEU A 114 25.53 12.29 25.33
C LEU A 114 24.06 12.24 24.91
N ILE A 115 23.83 12.25 23.61
CA ILE A 115 22.52 12.17 22.99
C ILE A 115 22.38 10.80 22.33
N LEU A 116 21.21 10.18 22.51
CA LEU A 116 20.87 8.93 21.85
C LEU A 116 19.87 9.20 20.72
N ILE A 117 20.27 8.84 19.52
CA ILE A 117 19.48 9.05 18.30
C ILE A 117 19.01 7.69 17.80
N TYR A 118 17.73 7.59 17.48
CA TYR A 118 17.14 6.41 16.86
C TYR A 118 16.74 6.71 15.41
N ASP A 119 17.14 5.84 14.48
CA ASP A 119 16.59 5.76 13.14
C ASP A 119 15.61 4.59 13.05
N PHE A 120 14.43 4.86 12.51
CA PHE A 120 13.39 3.84 12.31
C PHE A 120 13.14 3.64 10.82
N THR A 121 13.12 2.38 10.41
CA THR A 121 12.69 1.99 9.07
C THR A 121 11.54 1.00 9.23
N SER A 122 10.42 1.24 8.55
CA SER A 122 9.33 0.27 8.49
C SER A 122 9.06 -0.15 7.05
N SER A 123 8.84 -1.43 6.85
CA SER A 123 8.37 -1.99 5.58
C SER A 123 7.19 -2.90 5.82
N ALA A 124 6.23 -2.92 4.91
CA ALA A 124 5.07 -3.79 5.00
C ALA A 124 5.00 -4.74 3.81
N THR A 125 4.67 -5.98 4.11
CA THR A 125 4.40 -7.02 3.13
C THR A 125 2.96 -7.50 3.20
N LEU A 126 2.41 -7.72 2.02
CA LEU A 126 1.14 -8.37 1.78
C LEU A 126 1.32 -9.89 1.59
N ASP A 127 2.55 -10.41 1.55
CA ASP A 127 2.85 -11.84 1.47
C ASP A 127 2.53 -12.53 2.80
N ALA A 128 1.55 -13.44 2.77
CA ALA A 128 1.12 -14.18 3.95
C ALA A 128 2.18 -15.16 4.47
N SER A 129 3.15 -15.55 3.63
CA SER A 129 4.21 -16.51 3.95
C SER A 129 5.35 -15.87 4.75
N ALA A 130 5.53 -14.56 4.61
CA ALA A 130 6.61 -13.81 5.22
C ALA A 130 6.31 -13.47 6.69
N THR A 131 6.47 -14.46 7.57
CA THR A 131 6.06 -14.35 8.99
C THR A 131 7.12 -13.76 9.93
N THR A 132 8.38 -13.72 9.50
CA THR A 132 9.53 -13.26 10.28
C THR A 132 10.19 -12.05 9.61
N ALA A 133 10.98 -11.28 10.36
CA ALA A 133 11.65 -10.08 9.83
C ALA A 133 12.58 -10.43 8.65
N ALA A 134 13.29 -11.54 8.73
CA ALA A 134 14.17 -12.04 7.68
C ALA A 134 13.41 -12.48 6.41
N ALA A 135 12.14 -12.86 6.53
CA ALA A 135 11.32 -13.25 5.39
C ALA A 135 10.73 -12.04 4.63
N ILE A 136 10.81 -10.84 5.21
CA ILE A 136 10.40 -9.59 4.57
C ILE A 136 11.63 -8.99 3.88
N THR A 137 11.69 -9.14 2.56
CA THR A 137 12.79 -8.72 1.68
C THR A 137 12.32 -7.60 0.75
N ASP A 138 13.24 -7.02 -0.02
CA ASP A 138 12.88 -6.01 -1.02
C ASP A 138 11.92 -6.56 -2.10
N ASP A 139 11.95 -7.88 -2.37
CA ASP A 139 11.11 -8.52 -3.40
C ASP A 139 9.63 -8.64 -3.01
N ASN A 140 9.33 -8.77 -1.71
CA ASN A 140 7.96 -8.89 -1.20
C ASN A 140 7.51 -7.68 -0.39
N THR A 141 8.28 -6.59 -0.39
CA THR A 141 7.90 -5.33 0.24
C THR A 141 6.97 -4.55 -0.67
N ASN A 142 5.78 -4.23 -0.16
CA ASN A 142 4.75 -3.49 -0.91
C ASN A 142 4.74 -2.00 -0.54
N ALA A 143 5.10 -1.68 0.71
CA ALA A 143 5.30 -0.31 1.15
C ALA A 143 6.55 -0.22 2.01
N ARG A 144 7.37 0.82 1.82
CA ARG A 144 8.52 1.12 2.67
C ARG A 144 8.44 2.57 3.12
N HIS A 145 8.48 2.78 4.43
CA HIS A 145 8.51 4.10 5.04
C HIS A 145 9.86 4.31 5.74
N LEU A 146 10.56 5.36 5.32
CA LEU A 146 11.80 5.84 5.94
C LEU A 146 11.41 7.09 6.73
N GLN A 147 11.20 6.96 8.04
CA GLN A 147 10.88 8.13 8.88
C GLN A 147 12.04 8.43 9.81
N GLY A 148 12.58 9.65 9.62
CA GLY A 148 13.84 10.11 10.19
C GLY A 148 13.79 10.49 11.66
N TYR A 149 15.01 10.44 12.23
CA TYR A 149 15.59 11.23 13.32
C TYR A 149 14.67 11.60 14.51
N ARG A 150 14.80 10.85 15.61
CA ARG A 150 14.39 11.32 16.94
C ARG A 150 15.60 11.41 17.87
N ASP A 151 15.84 12.60 18.40
CA ASP A 151 16.89 12.95 19.35
C ASP A 151 16.38 12.74 20.79
N ARG A 152 17.07 11.93 21.59
CA ARG A 152 16.78 11.79 23.03
C ARG A 152 17.99 12.24 23.83
N ILE A 153 17.86 13.34 24.57
CA ILE A 153 18.87 13.79 25.54
C ILE A 153 18.80 12.86 26.75
N ILE A 154 19.90 12.19 27.08
CA ILE A 154 20.03 11.42 28.31
C ILE A 154 20.61 12.37 29.36
N GLN A 155 19.86 12.61 30.45
CA GLN A 155 20.34 13.33 31.64
C GLN A 155 21.19 12.42 32.51
#